data_AF-A0A1F5R1N0-F1
#
_entry.id   AF-A0A1F5R1N0-F1
#
_cell.length_a   1.000
_cell.length_b   1.000
_cell.length_c   1.000
_cell.angle_alpha   90.00
_cell.angle_beta   90.00
_cell.angle_gamma   90.00
#
_symmetry.space_group_name_H-M   'P 1'
#
loop_
_entity.id
_entity.type
_entity.pdbx_description
1 polymer ?
#
loop_
_entity_poly.entity_id
_entity_poly.type
_entity_poly.pdbx_seq_one_letter_code
_entity_poly.pdbx_strand_id
1 'polypeptide(L)'
;MQHLVVEKKQVTVTMRCRDQQVIKGDLFLSLMAKNHIGQETVLDFMNEPEEFFVLKVATAPSINIINKARIMEVSVALEVEAADLNREAMGIKEEPMTAVFNDNFKLSGKAYIDLPPEKSRTIDFLNQSERFFLLVTDHTAHIVNRRHISYVIPGR
;
A
#
# COMPACT_ATOMS: atom_id res chain seq x y z
N MET A 1 -30.60 -20.28 -8.17
CA MET A 1 -29.56 -19.24 -8.24
C MET A 1 -28.54 -19.56 -7.15
N GLN A 2 -27.38 -20.11 -7.51
CA GLN A 2 -26.29 -20.34 -6.55
C GLN A 2 -25.72 -18.98 -6.14
N HIS A 3 -25.78 -18.66 -4.86
CA HIS A 3 -25.04 -17.54 -4.29
C HIS A 3 -23.55 -17.89 -4.34
N LEU A 4 -22.81 -17.26 -5.25
CA LEU A 4 -21.35 -17.23 -5.19
C LEU A 4 -20.97 -16.43 -3.94
N VAL A 5 -20.69 -17.13 -2.84
CA VAL A 5 -20.05 -16.55 -1.68
C VAL A 5 -18.59 -16.36 -2.06
N VAL A 6 -18.23 -15.13 -2.45
CA VAL A 6 -16.82 -14.78 -2.64
C VAL A 6 -16.20 -14.73 -1.26
N GLU A 7 -15.40 -15.75 -0.92
CA GLU A 7 -14.59 -15.74 0.29
C GLU A 7 -13.67 -14.52 0.27
N LYS A 8 -13.56 -13.84 1.41
CA LYS A 8 -12.73 -12.65 1.58
C LYS A 8 -11.74 -12.85 2.72
N LYS A 9 -10.51 -12.39 2.53
CA LYS A 9 -9.49 -12.35 3.57
C LYS A 9 -9.64 -11.07 4.37
N GLN A 10 -9.79 -11.20 5.68
CA GLN A 10 -9.77 -10.06 6.58
C GLN A 10 -8.32 -9.66 6.90
N VAL A 11 -7.97 -8.40 6.66
CA VAL A 11 -6.63 -7.86 6.91
C VAL A 11 -6.72 -6.61 7.78
N THR A 12 -6.10 -6.68 8.96
CA THR A 12 -6.01 -5.54 9.88
C THR A 12 -4.97 -4.55 9.38
N VAL A 13 -5.36 -3.29 9.24
CA VAL A 13 -4.50 -2.21 8.75
C VAL A 13 -4.58 -0.99 9.66
N THR A 14 -3.52 -0.17 9.61
CA THR A 14 -3.48 1.15 10.23
C THR A 14 -3.30 2.20 9.15
N MET A 15 -4.17 3.20 9.10
CA MET A 15 -4.17 4.25 8.07
C MET A 15 -3.84 5.59 8.69
N ARG A 16 -2.81 6.26 8.18
CA ARG A 16 -2.50 7.65 8.54
C ARG A 16 -3.13 8.59 7.52
N CYS A 17 -3.92 9.54 7.99
CA CYS A 17 -4.64 10.50 7.16
C CYS A 17 -3.96 11.88 7.16
N ARG A 18 -4.24 12.68 6.13
CA ARG A 18 -3.70 14.05 5.96
C ARG A 18 -4.02 15.04 7.08
N ASP A 19 -5.05 14.74 7.87
CA ASP A 19 -5.47 15.50 9.05
C ASP A 19 -4.85 14.97 10.35
N GLN A 20 -3.77 14.19 10.24
CA GLN A 20 -3.04 13.53 11.32
C GLN A 20 -3.85 12.47 12.08
N GLN A 21 -5.08 12.17 11.64
CA GLN A 21 -5.86 11.08 12.22
C GLN A 21 -5.25 9.73 11.83
N VAL A 22 -5.25 8.80 12.81
CA VAL A 22 -4.85 7.41 12.61
C VAL A 22 -6.09 6.54 12.77
N ILE A 23 -6.42 5.77 11.74
CA ILE A 23 -7.58 4.89 11.70
C ILE A 23 -7.09 3.45 11.68
N LYS A 24 -7.45 2.66 12.68
CA LYS A 24 -7.21 1.21 12.69
C LYS A 24 -8.49 0.48 12.31
N GLY A 25 -8.40 -0.49 11.41
CA GLY A 25 -9.57 -1.25 10.99
C GLY A 25 -9.22 -2.44 10.11
N ASP A 26 -10.27 -3.13 9.66
CA ASP A 26 -10.17 -4.32 8.83
C ASP A 26 -10.60 -4.04 7.39
N LEU A 27 -9.73 -4.40 6.45
CA LEU A 27 -10.04 -4.54 5.03
C LEU A 27 -10.49 -5.97 4.73
N PHE A 28 -11.33 -6.12 3.71
CA PHE A 28 -11.81 -7.41 3.24
C PHE A 28 -11.38 -7.61 1.78
N LEU A 29 -10.25 -8.27 1.59
CA LEU A 29 -9.59 -8.48 0.30
C LEU A 29 -10.15 -9.72 -0.40
N SER A 30 -10.13 -9.72 -1.72
CA SER A 30 -10.46 -10.88 -2.55
C SER A 30 -9.40 -11.98 -2.42
N LEU A 31 -9.81 -13.25 -2.43
CA LEU A 31 -8.88 -14.38 -2.49
C LEU A 31 -8.17 -14.52 -3.84
N MET A 32 -8.62 -13.78 -4.86
CA MET A 32 -7.97 -13.73 -6.17
C MET A 32 -7.77 -12.26 -6.59
N ALA A 33 -6.52 -11.89 -6.87
CA ALA A 33 -6.19 -10.59 -7.44
C ALA A 33 -6.71 -10.48 -8.88
N LYS A 34 -7.08 -9.27 -9.30
CA LYS A 34 -7.57 -9.01 -10.67
C LYS A 34 -6.46 -9.02 -11.72
N ASN A 35 -5.25 -8.63 -11.32
CA ASN A 35 -4.17 -8.28 -12.25
C ASN A 35 -2.95 -9.21 -12.19
N HIS A 36 -2.91 -10.16 -11.25
CA HIS A 36 -1.83 -11.15 -11.16
C HIS A 36 -2.35 -12.45 -10.54
N ILE A 37 -1.52 -13.50 -10.62
CA ILE A 37 -1.78 -14.77 -9.94
C ILE A 37 -1.49 -14.57 -8.44
N GLY A 38 -2.41 -14.99 -7.58
CA GLY A 38 -2.27 -14.90 -6.11
C GLY A 38 -3.42 -14.16 -5.44
N GLN A 39 -3.30 -13.99 -4.13
CA GLN A 39 -4.27 -13.22 -3.34
C GLN A 39 -4.16 -11.73 -3.63
N GLU A 40 -5.28 -11.01 -3.55
CA GLU A 40 -5.26 -9.55 -3.60
C GLU A 40 -4.50 -9.00 -2.39
N THR A 41 -3.52 -8.13 -2.64
CA THR A 41 -2.74 -7.44 -1.61
C THR A 41 -3.42 -6.14 -1.18
N VAL A 42 -2.97 -5.54 -0.06
CA VAL A 42 -3.44 -4.21 0.32
C VAL A 42 -3.03 -3.17 -0.74
N LEU A 43 -1.83 -3.30 -1.33
CA LEU A 43 -1.38 -2.45 -2.42
C LEU A 43 -2.32 -2.51 -3.64
N ASP A 44 -2.74 -3.71 -4.06
CA ASP A 44 -3.69 -3.87 -5.17
C ASP A 44 -5.00 -3.16 -4.88
N PHE A 45 -5.59 -3.47 -3.71
CA PHE A 45 -6.84 -2.88 -3.26
C PHE A 45 -6.78 -1.35 -3.21
N MET A 46 -5.66 -0.80 -2.72
CA MET A 46 -5.47 0.65 -2.65
C MET A 46 -5.27 1.30 -4.02
N ASN A 47 -4.76 0.57 -5.01
CA ASN A 47 -4.59 1.06 -6.38
C ASN A 47 -5.77 0.76 -7.33
N GLU A 48 -6.82 0.08 -6.86
CA GLU A 48 -8.08 -0.02 -7.60
C GLU A 48 -8.66 1.37 -7.95
N PRO A 49 -9.33 1.51 -9.11
CA PRO A 49 -9.80 2.79 -9.62
C PRO A 49 -10.84 3.47 -8.73
N GLU A 50 -11.60 2.70 -7.93
CA GLU A 50 -12.60 3.22 -7.01
C GLU A 50 -11.96 4.11 -5.93
N GLU A 51 -12.49 5.34 -5.80
CA GLU A 51 -11.92 6.34 -4.89
C GLU A 51 -12.31 6.15 -3.42
N PHE A 52 -13.39 5.42 -3.16
CA PHE A 52 -13.93 5.17 -1.83
C PHE A 52 -14.00 3.67 -1.57
N PHE A 53 -13.79 3.27 -0.32
CA PHE A 53 -13.93 1.89 0.10
C PHE A 53 -14.49 1.77 1.52
N VAL A 54 -14.97 0.58 1.84
CA VAL A 54 -15.53 0.23 3.14
C VAL A 54 -14.43 -0.25 4.08
N LEU A 55 -14.37 0.32 5.28
CA LEU A 55 -13.48 -0.09 6.37
C LEU A 55 -14.30 -0.41 7.61
N LYS A 56 -14.07 -1.58 8.21
CA LYS A 56 -14.59 -1.89 9.54
C LYS A 56 -13.63 -1.32 10.58
N VAL A 57 -13.97 -0.19 11.19
CA VAL A 57 -13.10 0.50 12.14
C VAL A 57 -13.09 -0.24 13.47
N ALA A 58 -11.91 -0.49 14.04
CA ALA A 58 -11.76 -1.29 15.25
C ALA A 58 -12.49 -0.70 16.47
N THR A 59 -12.63 0.62 16.52
CA THR A 59 -13.25 1.36 17.63
C THR A 59 -14.71 1.73 17.41
N ALA A 60 -15.28 1.44 16.22
CA ALA A 60 -16.64 1.83 15.89
C ALA A 60 -17.51 0.60 15.54
N PRO A 61 -18.77 0.56 15.99
CA PRO A 61 -19.69 -0.52 15.61
C PRO A 61 -20.13 -0.43 14.15
N SER A 62 -20.01 0.77 13.54
CA SER A 62 -20.39 1.02 12.15
C SER A 62 -19.23 0.84 11.18
N ILE A 63 -19.57 0.43 9.97
CA ILE A 63 -18.68 0.49 8.81
C ILE A 63 -18.50 1.96 8.40
N ASN A 64 -17.27 2.37 8.12
CA ASN A 64 -16.97 3.68 7.55
C ASN A 64 -16.67 3.56 6.06
N ILE A 65 -17.12 4.54 5.27
CA ILE A 65 -16.73 4.69 3.86
C ILE A 65 -15.60 5.72 3.80
N ILE A 66 -14.42 5.29 3.40
CA ILE A 66 -13.17 6.07 3.45
C ILE A 66 -12.75 6.46 2.04
N ASN A 67 -12.39 7.73 1.84
CA ASN A 67 -11.81 8.21 0.59
C ASN A 67 -10.29 7.96 0.56
N LYS A 68 -9.78 7.27 -0.47
CA LYS A 68 -8.35 6.96 -0.65
C LYS A 68 -7.47 8.20 -0.76
N ALA A 69 -7.98 9.32 -1.30
CA ALA A 69 -7.22 10.57 -1.45
C ALA A 69 -6.88 11.23 -0.11
N ARG A 70 -7.58 10.87 0.99
CA ARG A 70 -7.28 11.36 2.33
C ARG A 70 -6.11 10.62 3.00
N ILE A 71 -5.83 9.39 2.56
CA ILE A 71 -4.85 8.49 3.17
C ILE A 71 -3.45 8.84 2.67
N MET A 72 -2.53 9.05 3.60
CA MET A 72 -1.11 9.26 3.32
C MET A 72 -0.36 7.94 3.27
N GLU A 73 -0.70 7.03 4.18
CA GLU A 73 -0.01 5.76 4.40
C GLU A 73 -1.01 4.73 4.93
N VAL A 74 -0.91 3.49 4.44
CA VAL A 74 -1.51 2.31 5.08
C VAL A 74 -0.38 1.39 5.54
N SER A 75 -0.35 1.04 6.82
CA SER A 75 0.63 0.11 7.39
C SER A 75 -0.03 -1.22 7.69
N VAL A 76 0.62 -2.30 7.29
CA VAL A 76 0.22 -3.69 7.54
C VAL A 76 1.47 -4.54 7.83
N ALA A 77 1.30 -5.68 8.51
CA ALA A 77 2.39 -6.61 8.73
C ALA A 77 2.99 -7.06 7.40
N LEU A 78 4.32 -7.05 7.30
CA LEU A 78 5.01 -7.36 6.05
C LEU A 78 4.66 -8.76 5.53
N GLU A 79 4.54 -9.73 6.42
CA GLU A 79 4.15 -11.11 6.10
C GLU A 79 2.76 -11.23 5.46
N VAL A 80 1.84 -10.31 5.77
CA VAL A 80 0.49 -10.31 5.21
C VAL A 80 0.48 -9.77 3.79
N GLU A 81 1.26 -8.72 3.53
CA GLU A 81 1.38 -8.10 2.21
C GLU A 81 2.28 -8.90 1.26
N ALA A 82 3.29 -9.57 1.81
CA ALA A 82 4.32 -10.28 1.05
C ALA A 82 4.10 -11.80 0.97
N ALA A 83 2.99 -12.32 1.49
CA ALA A 83 2.76 -13.75 1.68
C ALA A 83 3.06 -14.60 0.43
N ASP A 84 2.74 -14.07 -0.76
CA ASP A 84 2.87 -14.78 -2.04
C ASP A 84 4.00 -14.21 -2.95
N LEU A 85 4.71 -13.17 -2.50
CA LEU A 85 5.74 -12.50 -3.31
C LEU A 85 7.11 -13.16 -3.08
N ASN A 86 7.54 -14.03 -4.00
CA ASN A 86 8.94 -14.46 -4.05
C ASN A 86 9.82 -13.35 -4.66
N ARG A 87 10.18 -12.37 -3.81
CA ARG A 87 10.87 -11.12 -4.19
C ARG A 87 12.22 -11.34 -4.86
N GLU A 88 12.97 -12.32 -4.39
CA GLU A 88 14.29 -12.68 -4.93
C GLU A 88 14.18 -13.32 -6.32
N ALA A 89 13.17 -14.17 -6.53
CA ALA A 89 12.95 -14.83 -7.82
C ALA A 89 12.46 -13.86 -8.92
N MET A 90 11.89 -12.71 -8.53
CA MET A 90 11.33 -11.72 -9.46
C MET A 90 12.32 -10.64 -9.91
N GLY A 91 13.57 -10.66 -9.41
CA GLY A 91 14.60 -9.70 -9.84
C GLY A 91 14.30 -8.23 -9.49
N ILE A 92 13.43 -8.01 -8.51
CA ILE A 92 12.98 -6.67 -8.11
C ILE A 92 14.11 -5.95 -7.38
N LYS A 93 14.45 -4.74 -7.85
CA LYS A 93 15.51 -3.93 -7.23
C LYS A 93 14.97 -3.26 -5.96
N GLU A 94 15.69 -3.44 -4.85
CA GLU A 94 15.45 -2.70 -3.62
C GLU A 94 16.20 -1.37 -3.63
N GLU A 95 15.49 -0.27 -3.49
CA GLU A 95 16.08 1.07 -3.41
C GLU A 95 15.75 1.71 -2.04
N PRO A 96 16.75 1.96 -1.18
CA PRO A 96 16.52 2.66 0.07
C PRO A 96 16.09 4.10 -0.22
N MET A 97 15.07 4.59 0.50
CA MET A 97 14.64 5.97 0.42
C MET A 97 13.91 6.43 1.68
N THR A 98 13.89 7.74 1.89
CA THR A 98 13.03 8.41 2.87
C THR A 98 11.99 9.25 2.14
N ALA A 99 10.71 8.91 2.31
CA ALA A 99 9.60 9.73 1.88
C ALA A 99 9.31 10.80 2.96
N VAL A 100 9.33 12.08 2.56
CA VAL A 100 8.92 13.20 3.41
C VAL A 100 7.55 13.67 2.95
N PHE A 101 6.59 13.64 3.86
CA PHE A 101 5.20 13.98 3.58
C PHE A 101 4.90 15.47 3.83
N ASN A 102 3.75 15.92 3.32
CA ASN A 102 3.27 17.30 3.43
C ASN A 102 3.13 17.83 4.86
N ASP A 103 3.05 16.97 5.86
CA ASP A 103 3.00 17.33 7.28
C ASP A 103 4.35 17.15 8.00
N ASN A 104 5.44 17.02 7.24
CA ASN A 104 6.81 16.76 7.71
C ASN A 104 7.05 15.39 8.36
N PHE A 105 6.07 14.49 8.36
CA PHE A 105 6.32 13.10 8.70
C PHE A 105 7.35 12.51 7.75
N LYS A 106 8.29 11.72 8.29
CA LYS A 106 9.34 11.06 7.53
C LYS A 106 9.19 9.56 7.69
N LEU A 107 9.16 8.85 6.57
CA LEU A 107 9.12 7.40 6.54
C LEU A 107 10.31 6.90 5.72
N SER A 108 11.22 6.19 6.39
CA SER A 108 12.38 5.57 5.75
C SER A 108 12.13 4.08 5.57
N GLY A 109 12.50 3.56 4.41
CA GLY A 109 12.42 2.14 4.10
C GLY A 109 13.00 1.84 2.73
N LYS A 110 12.67 0.66 2.21
CA LYS A 110 13.10 0.22 0.88
C LYS A 110 11.89 0.18 -0.05
N ALA A 111 12.00 0.86 -1.19
CA ALA A 111 11.01 0.74 -2.25
C ALA A 111 11.41 -0.39 -3.21
N TYR A 112 10.41 -1.13 -3.64
CA TYR A 112 10.57 -2.17 -4.65
C TYR A 112 10.33 -1.55 -6.02
N ILE A 113 11.40 -1.38 -6.81
CA ILE A 113 11.33 -0.77 -8.12
C ILE A 113 11.42 -1.87 -9.18
N ASP A 114 10.27 -2.21 -9.74
CA ASP A 114 10.14 -3.08 -10.91
C ASP A 114 10.26 -2.26 -12.19
N LEU A 115 11.48 -1.76 -12.46
CA LEU A 115 11.81 -1.05 -13.70
C LEU A 115 13.02 -1.72 -14.37
N PRO A 116 13.05 -1.80 -15.71
CA PRO A 116 14.24 -2.26 -16.44
C PRO A 116 15.48 -1.47 -15.99
N PRO A 117 16.66 -2.10 -15.90
CA PRO A 117 17.88 -1.47 -15.35
C PRO A 117 18.22 -0.11 -15.99
N GLU A 118 17.89 0.05 -17.27
CA GLU A 118 18.14 1.26 -18.07
C GLU A 118 17.26 2.47 -17.69
N LYS A 119 16.13 2.25 -16.97
CA LYS A 119 15.20 3.27 -16.48
C LYS A 119 15.04 3.25 -14.96
N SER A 120 15.96 2.60 -14.24
CA SER A 120 15.91 2.40 -12.79
C SER A 120 16.33 3.66 -12.01
N ARG A 121 15.70 4.81 -12.30
CA ARG A 121 15.87 6.04 -11.54
C ARG A 121 14.70 6.22 -10.59
N THR A 122 14.99 6.63 -9.35
CA THR A 122 13.95 6.95 -8.35
C THR A 122 12.90 7.93 -8.88
N ILE A 123 13.32 8.89 -9.73
CA ILE A 123 12.40 9.85 -10.33
C ILE A 123 11.41 9.20 -11.31
N ASP A 124 11.84 8.21 -12.10
CA ASP A 124 10.98 7.54 -13.07
C ASP A 124 9.94 6.69 -12.32
N PHE A 125 10.36 6.00 -11.26
CA PHE A 125 9.48 5.27 -10.36
C PHE A 125 8.43 6.16 -9.69
N LEU A 126 8.83 7.32 -9.16
CA LEU A 126 7.88 8.22 -8.49
C LEU A 126 6.87 8.87 -9.43
N ASN A 127 7.17 8.92 -10.74
CA ASN A 127 6.30 9.48 -11.76
C ASN A 127 5.37 8.45 -12.44
N GLN A 128 5.38 7.19 -12.00
CA GLN A 128 4.41 6.20 -12.51
C GLN A 128 2.96 6.56 -12.10
N SER A 129 1.99 6.00 -12.82
CA SER A 129 0.57 6.36 -12.70
C SER A 129 -0.13 5.84 -11.44
N GLU A 130 0.39 4.80 -10.80
CA GLU A 130 -0.21 4.21 -9.60
C GLU A 130 -0.24 5.24 -8.46
N ARG A 131 -1.32 5.24 -7.70
CA ARG A 131 -1.53 6.23 -6.63
C ARG A 131 -0.70 5.88 -5.39
N PHE A 132 -0.57 4.59 -5.11
CA PHE A 132 0.15 4.05 -3.98
C PHE A 132 1.32 3.18 -4.43
N PHE A 133 2.40 3.17 -3.66
CA PHE A 133 3.51 2.23 -3.83
C PHE A 133 3.93 1.66 -2.47
N LEU A 134 4.67 0.56 -2.51
CA LEU A 134 5.14 -0.12 -1.32
C LEU A 134 6.50 0.41 -0.88
N LEU A 135 6.61 0.77 0.40
CA LEU A 135 7.84 1.03 1.12
C LEU A 135 7.92 0.05 2.30
N VAL A 136 9.01 -0.70 2.40
CA VAL A 136 9.15 -1.77 3.40
C VAL A 136 10.20 -1.43 4.44
N THR A 137 9.86 -1.72 5.69
CA THR A 137 10.78 -1.78 6.84
C THR A 137 10.86 -3.24 7.33
N ASP A 138 11.66 -3.52 8.36
CA ASP A 138 11.98 -4.89 8.80
C ASP A 138 10.74 -5.82 8.91
N HIS A 139 9.63 -5.31 9.46
CA HIS A 139 8.43 -6.11 9.72
C HIS A 139 7.13 -5.45 9.24
N THR A 140 7.21 -4.29 8.60
CA THR A 140 6.01 -3.53 8.17
C THR A 140 6.07 -3.19 6.69
N ALA A 141 4.96 -3.48 6.02
CA ALA A 141 4.66 -3.00 4.68
C ALA A 141 3.90 -1.67 4.79
N HIS A 142 4.47 -0.61 4.20
CA HIS A 142 3.87 0.71 4.15
C HIS A 142 3.41 1.01 2.73
N ILE A 143 2.10 1.06 2.51
CA ILE A 143 1.48 1.43 1.24
C ILE A 143 1.33 2.96 1.25
N VAL A 144 2.25 3.63 0.55
CA VAL A 144 2.45 5.08 0.59
C VAL A 144 1.75 5.76 -0.58
N ASN A 145 0.95 6.79 -0.30
CA ASN A 145 0.29 7.59 -1.32
C ASN A 145 1.25 8.65 -1.90
N ARG A 146 1.56 8.54 -3.20
CA ARG A 146 2.47 9.47 -3.90
C ARG A 146 2.01 10.93 -3.80
N ARG A 147 0.70 11.18 -3.74
CA ARG A 147 0.12 12.54 -3.73
C ARG A 147 0.39 13.32 -2.44
N HIS A 148 0.80 12.65 -1.37
CA HIS A 148 1.08 13.28 -0.07
C HIS A 148 2.57 13.42 0.22
N ILE A 149 3.44 12.98 -0.71
CA ILE A 149 4.88 13.16 -0.62
C ILE A 149 5.24 14.56 -1.10
N SER A 150 5.99 15.31 -0.29
CA SER A 150 6.57 16.59 -0.69
C SER A 150 7.89 16.38 -1.45
N TYR A 151 8.76 15.52 -0.94
CA TYR A 151 10.01 15.15 -1.58
C TYR A 151 10.53 13.81 -1.02
N VAL A 152 11.45 13.18 -1.75
CA VAL A 152 12.15 11.98 -1.30
C VAL A 152 13.63 12.27 -1.11
N ILE A 153 14.26 11.56 -0.18
CA ILE A 153 15.71 11.51 -0.01
C ILE A 153 16.15 10.09 -0.39
N PRO A 154 16.84 9.89 -1.53
CA PRO A 154 17.41 8.60 -1.87
C PRO A 154 18.42 8.15 -0.82
N GLY A 155 18.40 6.85 -0.47
CA GLY A 155 19.42 6.23 0.35
C GLY A 155 20.74 6.09 -0.41
N ARG A 156 21.84 5.98 0.33
CA ARG A 156 23.17 5.72 -0.22
C ARG A 156 23.45 4.22 -0.29
#